data_AF-A0A936MCJ3-F1
#
_entry.id   AF-A0A936MCJ3-F1
#
_cell.length_a   1.000
_cell.length_b   1.000
_cell.length_c   1.000
_cell.angle_alpha   90.00
_cell.angle_beta   90.00
_cell.angle_gamma   90.00
#
_symmetry.space_group_name_H-M   'P 1'
#
loop_
_entity.id
_entity.type
_entity.pdbx_description
1 polymer ?
#
loop_
_entity_poly.entity_id
_entity_poly.type
_entity_poly.pdbx_seq_one_letter_code
_entity_poly.pdbx_strand_id
1 'polypeptide(L)'
;MRPTSLFLLACLNVACISASAATSGCAATVQELARMTGEPAFPLKWTETTMGDGKPLLVSISERQGVLALEFTKTREGLWAESTGVICPSGVDLEIVFSREQIRLGPAANWLMRQSLGQGGTFRISRLAADRLRIATVGWNGHFVPMK
;
A
#
# COMPACT_ATOMS: atom_id res chain seq x y z
N MET A 1 -66.98 -18.16 15.67
CA MET A 1 -66.31 -16.84 15.76
C MET A 1 -64.83 -17.08 16.05
N ARG A 2 -63.95 -16.50 15.20
CA ARG A 2 -62.48 -16.23 15.26
C ARG A 2 -61.65 -16.66 16.50
N PRO A 3 -60.29 -16.74 16.39
CA PRO A 3 -59.44 -17.02 15.22
C PRO A 3 -58.22 -17.93 15.49
N THR A 4 -57.67 -18.42 14.38
CA THR A 4 -56.35 -19.01 14.13
C THR A 4 -55.20 -18.11 14.61
N SER A 5 -54.17 -18.68 15.25
CA SER A 5 -52.94 -17.95 15.60
C SER A 5 -51.72 -18.73 15.08
N LEU A 6 -51.25 -18.36 13.89
CA LEU A 6 -49.98 -18.80 13.31
C LEU A 6 -48.87 -17.91 13.88
N PHE A 7 -48.00 -18.49 14.72
CA PHE A 7 -46.75 -17.87 15.13
C PHE A 7 -45.74 -17.93 13.96
N LEU A 8 -45.59 -16.83 13.23
CA LEU A 8 -44.50 -16.62 12.29
C LEU A 8 -43.30 -16.03 13.04
N LEU A 9 -42.31 -16.86 13.36
CA LEU A 9 -40.98 -16.40 13.77
C LEU A 9 -40.25 -15.83 12.54
N ALA A 10 -40.20 -14.51 12.44
CA ALA A 10 -39.32 -13.81 11.52
C ALA A 10 -37.93 -13.72 12.16
N CYS A 11 -37.00 -14.58 11.72
CA CYS A 11 -35.58 -14.42 12.03
C CYS A 11 -35.06 -13.16 11.36
N LEU A 12 -34.76 -12.15 12.20
CA LEU A 12 -34.04 -10.94 11.85
C LEU A 12 -32.74 -11.31 11.11
N ASN A 13 -32.66 -10.91 9.84
CA ASN A 13 -31.40 -10.84 9.11
C ASN A 13 -30.55 -9.74 9.75
N VAL A 14 -29.72 -10.12 10.73
CA VAL A 14 -28.62 -9.28 11.19
C VAL A 14 -27.60 -9.28 10.06
N ALA A 15 -27.73 -8.32 9.15
CA ALA A 15 -26.64 -7.95 8.27
C ALA A 15 -25.51 -7.42 9.16
N CYS A 16 -24.53 -8.27 9.46
CA CYS A 16 -23.22 -7.84 9.92
C CYS A 16 -22.61 -6.98 8.82
N ILE A 17 -22.92 -5.69 8.83
CA ILE A 17 -22.12 -4.69 8.15
C ILE A 17 -20.83 -4.65 8.96
N SER A 18 -19.84 -5.42 8.52
CA SER A 18 -18.45 -5.23 8.93
C SER A 18 -18.05 -3.83 8.45
N ALA A 19 -18.35 -2.82 9.27
CA ALA A 19 -17.72 -1.51 9.15
C ALA A 19 -16.25 -1.73 9.50
N SER A 20 -15.44 -2.07 8.48
CA SER A 20 -14.00 -1.91 8.57
C SER A 20 -13.80 -0.44 8.90
N ALA A 21 -13.41 -0.15 10.13
CA ALA A 21 -13.17 1.21 10.58
C ALA A 21 -12.00 1.73 9.74
N ALA A 22 -12.32 2.41 8.63
CA ALA A 22 -11.38 3.22 7.90
C ALA A 22 -10.82 4.21 8.91
N THR A 23 -9.56 4.04 9.29
CA THR A 23 -8.81 5.05 10.02
C THR A 23 -8.96 6.32 9.20
N SER A 24 -9.72 7.28 9.71
CA SER A 24 -10.20 8.43 8.93
C SER A 24 -9.01 9.13 8.30
N GLY A 25 -8.84 8.99 6.99
CA GLY A 25 -7.76 9.61 6.22
C GLY A 25 -6.77 8.65 5.55
N CYS A 26 -6.72 7.36 5.90
CA CYS A 26 -5.86 6.40 5.20
C CYS A 26 -6.56 5.78 3.98
N ALA A 27 -5.78 5.46 2.95
CA ALA A 27 -6.22 4.74 1.76
C ALA A 27 -5.89 3.25 1.85
N ALA A 28 -6.91 2.40 1.76
CA ALA A 28 -6.79 0.95 1.61
C ALA A 28 -6.95 0.49 0.15
N THR A 29 -7.45 1.37 -0.71
CA THR A 29 -7.64 1.15 -2.15
C THR A 29 -6.93 2.22 -2.98
N VAL A 30 -6.64 1.91 -4.25
CA VAL A 30 -6.17 2.86 -5.27
C VAL A 30 -7.20 3.97 -5.47
N GLN A 31 -8.50 3.67 -5.41
CA GLN A 31 -9.53 4.71 -5.50
C GLN A 31 -9.46 5.68 -4.31
N GLU A 32 -9.25 5.17 -3.10
CA GLU A 32 -9.00 6.02 -1.92
C GLU A 32 -7.69 6.79 -2.04
N LEU A 33 -6.63 6.17 -2.56
CA LEU A 33 -5.34 6.82 -2.78
C LEU A 33 -5.45 7.98 -3.78
N ALA A 34 -6.17 7.78 -4.88
CA ALA A 34 -6.47 8.81 -5.87
C ALA A 34 -7.25 9.98 -5.26
N ARG A 35 -8.27 9.69 -4.44
CA ARG A 35 -9.02 10.73 -3.72
C ARG A 35 -8.15 11.47 -2.70
N MET A 36 -7.34 10.74 -1.94
CA MET A 36 -6.44 11.29 -0.92
C MET A 36 -5.39 12.20 -1.53
N THR A 37 -4.88 11.88 -2.71
CA THR A 37 -3.87 12.66 -3.42
C THR A 37 -4.45 13.76 -4.31
N GLY A 38 -5.77 13.80 -4.51
CA GLY A 38 -6.41 14.72 -5.44
C GLY A 38 -6.10 14.43 -6.91
N GLU A 39 -5.58 13.24 -7.22
CA GLU A 39 -5.16 12.84 -8.57
C GLU A 39 -6.05 11.70 -9.07
N PRO A 40 -7.03 11.98 -9.96
CA PRO A 40 -7.92 10.95 -10.50
C PRO A 40 -7.20 9.79 -11.20
N ALA A 41 -5.98 10.04 -11.69
CA ALA A 41 -5.10 9.07 -12.34
C ALA A 41 -3.73 9.03 -11.65
N PHE A 42 -3.69 8.80 -10.33
CA PHE A 42 -2.45 8.59 -9.61
C PHE A 42 -1.62 7.47 -10.27
N PRO A 43 -0.36 7.71 -10.70
CA PRO A 43 0.42 6.68 -11.36
C PRO A 43 0.69 5.50 -10.42
N LEU A 44 0.41 4.29 -10.88
CA LEU A 44 0.58 3.07 -10.07
C LEU A 44 1.92 2.39 -10.27
N LYS A 45 2.68 2.81 -11.28
CA LYS A 45 4.00 2.26 -11.60
C LYS A 45 5.02 3.38 -11.68
N TRP A 46 6.15 3.17 -11.03
CA TRP A 46 7.21 4.15 -10.95
C TRP A 46 8.56 3.49 -11.15
N THR A 47 9.48 4.17 -11.81
CA THR A 47 10.86 3.70 -12.01
C THR A 47 11.83 4.59 -11.26
N GLU A 48 12.78 3.97 -10.56
CA GLU A 48 13.85 4.67 -9.88
C GLU A 48 14.78 5.38 -10.87
N THR A 49 15.28 6.54 -10.46
CA THR A 49 16.21 7.38 -11.23
C THR A 49 17.54 7.62 -10.51
N THR A 50 17.63 7.22 -9.23
CA THR A 50 18.81 7.42 -8.37
C THR A 50 19.85 6.30 -8.47
N MET A 51 19.48 5.11 -8.95
CA MET A 51 20.44 4.01 -9.05
C MET A 51 21.33 4.11 -10.29
N GLY A 52 22.65 4.06 -10.06
CA GLY A 52 23.68 4.10 -11.11
C GLY A 52 24.14 2.72 -11.63
N ASP A 53 23.62 1.62 -11.08
CA ASP A 53 24.01 0.26 -11.46
C ASP A 53 23.29 -0.27 -12.74
N GLY A 54 22.47 0.58 -13.36
CA GLY A 54 21.70 0.24 -14.56
C GLY A 54 20.56 -0.77 -14.31
N LYS A 55 20.17 -0.98 -13.04
CA LYS A 55 19.12 -1.92 -12.62
C LYS A 55 18.13 -1.24 -11.68
N PRO A 56 17.41 -0.19 -12.12
CA PRO A 56 16.54 0.60 -11.26
C PRO A 56 15.48 -0.26 -10.56
N LEU A 57 15.06 0.16 -9.36
CA LEU A 57 13.87 -0.39 -8.74
C LEU A 57 12.61 0.09 -9.48
N LEU A 58 11.73 -0.86 -9.77
CA LEU A 58 10.37 -0.61 -10.23
C LEU A 58 9.44 -0.73 -9.03
N VAL A 59 8.66 0.32 -8.78
CA VAL A 59 7.65 0.34 -7.73
C VAL A 59 6.30 0.18 -8.38
N SER A 60 5.49 -0.76 -7.87
CA SER A 60 4.11 -0.91 -8.26
C SER A 60 3.19 -0.83 -7.04
N ILE A 61 2.10 -0.10 -7.20
CA ILE A 61 1.00 -0.02 -6.23
C ILE A 61 -0.16 -0.79 -6.83
N SER A 62 -0.65 -1.79 -6.11
CA SER A 62 -1.79 -2.61 -6.52
C SER A 62 -2.75 -2.81 -5.35
N GLU A 63 -3.98 -3.23 -5.64
CA GLU A 63 -4.92 -3.66 -4.62
C GLU A 63 -4.94 -5.18 -4.55
N ARG A 64 -4.89 -5.73 -3.33
CA ARG A 64 -5.04 -7.16 -3.08
C ARG A 64 -5.90 -7.35 -1.84
N GLN A 65 -7.02 -8.05 -1.97
CA GLN A 65 -7.91 -8.39 -0.84
C GLN A 65 -8.36 -7.16 -0.02
N GLY A 66 -8.58 -6.01 -0.68
CA GLY A 66 -9.05 -4.79 -0.02
C GLY A 66 -7.98 -4.00 0.73
N VAL A 67 -6.70 -4.30 0.51
CA VAL A 67 -5.56 -3.48 0.99
C VAL A 67 -4.63 -3.12 -0.16
N LEU A 68 -3.81 -2.08 0.03
CA LEU A 68 -2.76 -1.71 -0.91
C LEU A 68 -1.56 -2.64 -0.74
N ALA A 69 -1.00 -3.06 -1.87
CA ALA A 69 0.26 -3.76 -1.97
C ALA A 69 1.27 -2.87 -2.69
N LEU A 70 2.38 -2.57 -2.03
CA LEU A 70 3.51 -1.83 -2.57
C LEU A 70 4.64 -2.82 -2.84
N GLU A 71 4.93 -3.06 -4.11
CA GLU A 71 5.95 -4.01 -4.56
C GLU A 71 7.11 -3.27 -5.23
N PHE A 72 8.32 -3.62 -4.81
CA PHE A 72 9.58 -3.13 -5.33
C PHE A 72 10.29 -4.29 -6.03
N THR A 73 10.51 -4.16 -7.33
CA THR A 73 11.22 -5.15 -8.15
C THR A 73 12.48 -4.52 -8.71
N LYS A 74 13.64 -5.12 -8.43
CA LYS A 74 14.91 -4.69 -9.01
C LYS A 74 15.02 -5.23 -10.43
N THR A 75 15.19 -4.33 -11.39
CA THR A 75 15.23 -4.68 -12.82
C THR A 75 16.29 -5.76 -13.10
N ARG A 76 15.88 -6.87 -13.74
CA ARG A 76 16.70 -8.07 -14.02
C ARG A 76 17.12 -8.92 -12.80
N GLU A 77 16.80 -8.51 -11.57
CA GLU A 77 17.15 -9.26 -10.34
C GLU A 77 15.93 -9.78 -9.58
N GLY A 78 14.74 -9.26 -9.88
CA GLY A 78 13.48 -9.74 -9.33
C GLY A 78 13.07 -9.00 -8.06
N LEU A 79 12.27 -9.66 -7.22
CA LEU A 79 11.67 -9.04 -6.04
C LEU A 79 12.76 -8.50 -5.09
N TRP A 80 12.62 -7.23 -4.72
CA TRP A 80 13.41 -6.58 -3.69
C TRP A 80 12.63 -6.56 -2.37
N ALA A 81 11.43 -5.98 -2.37
CA ALA A 81 10.54 -5.99 -1.22
C ALA A 81 9.09 -5.88 -1.65
N GLU A 82 8.17 -6.36 -0.83
CA GLU A 82 6.74 -6.18 -1.01
C GLU A 82 6.12 -5.98 0.37
N SER A 83 5.34 -4.92 0.53
CA SER A 83 4.57 -4.65 1.75
C SER A 83 3.08 -4.55 1.43
N THR A 84 2.22 -5.05 2.32
CA THR A 84 0.79 -4.77 2.29
C THR A 84 0.37 -3.87 3.45
N GLY A 85 -0.65 -3.04 3.23
CA GLY A 85 -1.16 -2.15 4.27
C GLY A 85 -2.05 -1.05 3.72
N VAL A 86 -2.24 -0.04 4.56
CA VAL A 86 -2.91 1.21 4.18
C VAL A 86 -1.86 2.31 4.01
N ILE A 87 -2.10 3.24 3.10
CA ILE A 87 -1.28 4.45 2.94
C ILE A 87 -1.98 5.59 3.66
N CYS A 88 -1.33 6.17 4.66
CA CYS A 88 -1.87 7.26 5.46
C CYS A 88 -1.14 8.58 5.16
N PRO A 89 -1.82 9.74 5.30
CA PRO A 89 -1.15 11.03 5.28
C PRO A 89 -0.25 11.17 6.52
N SER A 90 0.90 11.80 6.34
CA SER A 90 1.89 12.07 7.40
C SER A 90 2.52 13.45 7.18
N GLY A 91 1.81 14.49 7.63
CA GLY A 91 2.14 15.88 7.28
C GLY A 91 1.86 16.14 5.80
N VAL A 92 2.89 16.53 5.04
CA VAL A 92 2.82 16.73 3.58
C VAL A 92 3.15 15.47 2.78
N ASP A 93 3.55 14.40 3.46
CA ASP A 93 3.94 13.13 2.83
C ASP A 93 2.85 12.07 3.03
N LEU A 94 3.06 10.93 2.39
CA LEU A 94 2.31 9.71 2.59
C LEU A 94 3.19 8.66 3.26
N GLU A 95 2.62 7.76 4.04
CA GLU A 95 3.34 6.68 4.70
C GLU A 95 2.56 5.38 4.65
N ILE A 96 3.28 4.28 4.44
CA ILE A 96 2.79 2.93 4.69
C ILE A 96 3.62 2.33 5.82
N VAL A 97 2.95 2.06 6.93
CA VAL A 97 3.52 1.33 8.08
C VAL A 97 3.14 -0.13 7.91
N PHE A 98 4.12 -1.02 8.03
CA PHE A 98 3.92 -2.46 7.86
C PHE A 98 4.61 -3.23 8.99
N SER A 99 3.96 -4.28 9.48
CA SER A 99 4.54 -5.23 10.43
C SER A 99 5.45 -6.24 9.72
N ARG A 100 6.08 -7.11 10.50
CA ARG A 100 6.87 -8.24 9.99
C ARG A 100 6.07 -9.18 9.09
N GLU A 101 4.81 -9.42 9.42
CA GLU A 101 3.92 -10.33 8.68
C GLU A 101 3.47 -9.72 7.35
N GLN A 102 3.52 -8.39 7.24
CA GLN A 102 3.07 -7.62 6.09
C GLN A 102 4.19 -7.36 5.09
N ILE A 103 5.46 -7.63 5.43
CA ILE A 103 6.61 -7.43 4.55
C ILE A 103 7.21 -8.76 4.08
N ARG A 104 7.41 -8.86 2.77
CA ARG A 104 8.13 -9.94 2.11
C ARG A 104 9.36 -9.38 1.42
N LEU A 105 10.54 -9.78 1.89
CA LEU A 105 11.82 -9.39 1.30
C LEU A 105 12.25 -10.44 0.26
N GLY A 106 12.54 -9.98 -0.95
CA GLY A 106 12.95 -10.85 -2.05
C GLY A 106 14.48 -11.05 -2.12
N PRO A 107 14.96 -11.95 -2.99
CA PRO A 107 16.38 -12.27 -3.14
C PRO A 107 17.24 -11.04 -3.51
N ALA A 108 16.68 -10.07 -4.24
CA ALA A 108 17.39 -8.86 -4.66
C ALA A 108 17.61 -7.84 -3.51
N ALA A 109 16.94 -7.99 -2.37
CA ALA A 109 17.24 -7.19 -1.19
C ALA A 109 18.59 -7.61 -0.58
N ASN A 110 19.48 -6.62 -0.45
CA ASN A 110 20.77 -6.81 0.20
C ASN A 110 20.61 -7.07 1.71
N TRP A 111 21.68 -7.54 2.35
CA TRP A 111 21.68 -7.94 3.77
C TRP A 111 21.24 -6.80 4.71
N LEU A 112 21.66 -5.57 4.42
CA LEU A 112 21.32 -4.39 5.22
C LEU A 112 19.81 -4.16 5.20
N MET A 113 19.18 -4.21 4.03
CA MET A 113 17.72 -4.06 3.89
C MET A 113 16.96 -5.17 4.60
N ARG A 114 17.48 -6.40 4.56
CA ARG A 114 16.88 -7.51 5.29
C ARG A 114 16.90 -7.30 6.79
N GLN A 115 17.99 -6.76 7.31
CA GLN A 115 18.10 -6.42 8.73
C GLN A 115 17.18 -5.25 9.12
N SER A 116 17.12 -4.21 8.28
CA SER A 116 16.34 -3.01 8.56
C SER A 116 14.82 -3.22 8.46
N LEU A 117 14.35 -4.04 7.52
CA LEU A 117 12.92 -4.23 7.23
C LEU A 117 12.34 -5.55 7.76
N GLY A 118 13.19 -6.49 8.19
CA GLY A 118 12.76 -7.84 8.55
C GLY A 118 11.87 -7.94 9.79
N GLN A 119 11.72 -6.86 10.57
CA GLN A 119 10.83 -6.78 11.74
C GLN A 119 9.62 -5.87 11.49
N GLY A 120 9.38 -5.47 10.24
CA GLY A 120 8.46 -4.41 9.88
C GLY A 120 9.19 -3.07 9.71
N GLY A 121 8.44 -2.02 9.40
CA GLY A 121 9.00 -0.71 9.13
C GLY A 121 7.99 0.25 8.53
N THR A 122 8.53 1.29 7.90
CA THR A 122 7.73 2.33 7.25
C THR A 122 8.38 2.70 5.93
N PHE A 123 7.59 2.77 4.87
CA PHE A 123 7.98 3.49 3.66
C PHE A 123 7.31 4.86 3.70
N ARG A 124 8.13 5.91 3.73
CA ARG A 124 7.67 7.30 3.56
C ARG A 124 7.76 7.68 2.10
N ILE A 125 6.63 8.06 1.53
CA ILE A 125 6.42 8.45 0.14
C ILE A 125 6.17 9.95 0.12
N SER A 126 7.21 10.70 -0.25
CA SER A 126 7.15 12.15 -0.40
C SER A 126 6.92 12.53 -1.85
N ARG A 127 5.99 13.44 -2.10
CA ARG A 127 5.81 14.02 -3.42
C ARG A 127 6.76 15.20 -3.59
N LEU A 128 7.73 15.07 -4.49
CA LEU A 128 8.70 16.14 -4.80
C LEU A 128 8.19 17.06 -5.91
N ALA A 129 7.43 16.50 -6.86
CA ALA A 129 6.73 17.19 -7.94
C ALA A 129 5.58 16.29 -8.43
N ALA A 130 4.71 16.80 -9.33
CA ALA A 130 3.60 16.01 -9.88
C ALA A 130 4.05 14.66 -10.49
N ASP A 131 5.24 14.64 -11.10
CA ASP A 131 5.83 13.50 -11.78
C ASP A 131 7.04 12.91 -11.02
N ARG A 132 7.21 13.24 -9.73
CA ARG A 132 8.37 12.78 -8.96
C ARG A 132 8.01 12.41 -7.53
N LEU A 133 8.33 11.17 -7.17
CA LEU A 133 8.26 10.67 -5.81
C LEU A 133 9.66 10.47 -5.23
N ARG A 134 9.76 10.64 -3.92
CA ARG A 134 10.84 10.07 -3.12
C ARG A 134 10.23 9.00 -2.22
N ILE A 135 10.78 7.80 -2.26
CA ILE A 135 10.39 6.74 -1.33
C ILE A 135 11.60 6.45 -0.45
N ALA A 136 11.38 6.42 0.86
CA ALA A 136 12.44 6.23 1.84
C ALA A 136 12.02 5.30 2.97
N THR A 137 13.00 4.60 3.52
CA THR A 137 12.90 3.82 4.75
C THR A 137 14.23 3.89 5.50
N VAL A 138 14.35 3.19 6.62
CA VAL A 138 15.62 3.12 7.35
C VAL A 138 16.69 2.48 6.46
N GLY A 139 17.80 3.21 6.25
CA GLY A 139 18.96 2.72 5.49
C GLY A 139 18.84 2.79 3.97
N TRP A 140 17.72 3.28 3.41
CA TRP A 140 17.54 3.39 1.97
C TRP A 140 16.57 4.50 1.57
N ASN A 141 16.85 5.16 0.45
CA ASN A 141 15.90 6.03 -0.23
C ASN A 141 16.16 6.03 -1.74
N GLY A 142 15.14 6.35 -2.53
CA GLY A 142 15.26 6.53 -3.97
C GLY A 142 14.29 7.58 -4.51
N HIS A 143 14.62 8.14 -5.67
CA HIS A 143 13.73 9.03 -6.42
C HIS A 143 13.13 8.31 -7.61
N PHE A 144 11.84 8.51 -7.84
CA PHE A 144 11.06 7.78 -8.80
C PHE A 144 10.28 8.72 -9.72
N VAL A 145 10.14 8.32 -10.98
CA VAL A 145 9.31 8.97 -11.98
C VAL A 145 8.24 8.00 -12.48
N PRO A 146 7.05 8.48 -12.88
CA PRO A 146 5.97 7.59 -13.31
C PRO A 146 6.38 6.86 -14.59
N MET A 147 6.04 5.57 -14.65
CA MET A 147 6.14 4.82 -15.90
C MET A 147 4.93 5.15 -16.77
N LYS A 148 5.17 5.30 -18.08
CA LYS A 148 4.11 5.46 -19.08
C LYS A 148 3.36 4.15 -19.30
#